data_AF-A0A9D4T3F0-F1
#
_entry.id   AF-A0A9D4T3F0-F1
#
_cell.length_a   1.000
_cell.length_b   1.000
_cell.length_c   1.000
_cell.angle_alpha   90.00
_cell.angle_beta   90.00
_cell.angle_gamma   90.00
#
_symmetry.space_group_name_H-M   'P 1'
#
loop_
_entity.id
_entity.type
_entity.pdbx_description
1 polymer ?
#
loop_
_entity_poly.entity_id
_entity_poly.type
_entity_poly.pdbx_seq_one_letter_code
_entity_poly.pdbx_strand_id
1 'polypeptide(L)'
;MLVHILKGAFTQQLWSLRLADDLIAQGKSNHFDFVFIDADKSSIEEYYEKGLQLVRRHGIIAVDNVFWQGRAFNPEYDDSVTESVRRLSRKMASDDRVEISMLTVSDGVTLALKK
;
A
#
# COMPACT_ATOMS: atom_id res chain seq x y z
N MET A 1 17.57 -5.43 -1.80
CA MET A 1 17.52 -4.06 -2.39
C MET A 1 16.16 -3.50 -2.05
N LEU A 2 16.08 -2.26 -1.55
CA LEU A 2 14.93 -1.75 -0.80
C LEU A 2 14.01 -0.89 -1.71
N VAL A 3 12.70 -1.14 -1.76
CA VAL A 3 11.72 -0.27 -2.46
C VAL A 3 10.83 0.44 -1.45
N HIS A 4 10.87 1.78 -1.51
CA HIS A 4 9.98 2.69 -0.79
C HIS A 4 8.99 3.32 -1.78
N ILE A 5 7.71 3.39 -1.42
CA ILE A 5 6.68 4.18 -2.12
C ILE A 5 6.08 5.14 -1.09
N LEU A 6 6.49 6.42 -1.13
CA LEU A 6 6.11 7.51 -0.20
C LEU A 6 5.46 8.70 -0.93
N LYS A 7 4.67 9.53 -0.22
CA LYS A 7 4.50 10.97 -0.51
C LYS A 7 4.07 11.81 0.72
N GLY A 8 4.97 12.68 1.17
CA GLY A 8 4.71 13.80 2.11
C GLY A 8 5.78 14.91 2.04
N ALA A 9 5.37 16.09 1.53
CA ALA A 9 5.94 17.46 1.62
C ALA A 9 7.48 17.72 1.60
N PHE A 10 8.13 17.69 0.43
CA PHE A 10 9.02 18.76 -0.09
C PHE A 10 9.48 18.36 -1.51
N THR A 11 9.51 19.31 -2.45
CA THR A 11 9.89 19.21 -3.88
C THR A 11 8.97 18.40 -4.82
N GLN A 12 8.36 19.13 -5.77
CA GLN A 12 7.63 18.62 -6.92
C GLN A 12 8.61 18.02 -7.95
N GLN A 13 8.64 16.69 -8.08
CA GLN A 13 9.03 16.01 -9.33
C GLN A 13 8.39 14.60 -9.33
N LEU A 14 7.32 14.43 -10.11
CA LEU A 14 6.95 13.26 -10.95
C LEU A 14 7.20 11.78 -10.53
N TRP A 15 7.04 11.34 -9.29
CA TRP A 15 7.24 9.89 -8.95
C TRP A 15 6.17 9.33 -7.99
N SER A 16 5.43 8.29 -8.40
CA SER A 16 4.74 7.33 -7.50
C SER A 16 4.23 6.05 -8.19
N LEU A 17 3.28 6.06 -9.13
CA LEU A 17 2.81 4.83 -9.82
C LEU A 17 3.69 4.47 -11.04
N ARG A 18 4.10 5.51 -11.77
CA ARG A 18 4.96 5.37 -12.96
C ARG A 18 6.26 4.64 -12.66
N LEU A 19 6.86 4.89 -11.50
CA LEU A 19 8.06 4.17 -11.08
C LEU A 19 7.80 2.67 -10.94
N ALA A 20 6.70 2.31 -10.30
CA ALA A 20 6.35 0.91 -10.13
C ALA A 20 6.11 0.24 -11.50
N ASP A 21 5.46 0.93 -12.44
CA ASP A 21 5.32 0.46 -13.82
C ASP A 21 6.66 0.32 -14.55
N ASP A 22 7.55 1.30 -14.42
CA ASP A 22 8.88 1.25 -15.02
C ASP A 22 9.72 0.09 -14.46
N LEU A 23 9.63 -0.18 -13.16
CA LEU A 23 10.29 -1.33 -12.53
C LEU A 23 9.73 -2.66 -13.02
N ILE A 24 8.41 -2.77 -13.14
CA ILE A 24 7.74 -3.96 -13.71
C ILE A 24 8.21 -4.15 -15.17
N ALA A 25 8.22 -3.09 -15.98
CA ALA A 25 8.67 -3.12 -17.37
C ALA A 25 10.16 -3.50 -17.52
N GLN A 26 10.99 -3.15 -16.53
CA GLN A 26 12.40 -3.58 -16.43
C GLN A 26 12.58 -5.03 -15.94
N GLY A 27 11.50 -5.80 -15.78
CA GLY A 27 11.55 -7.19 -15.33
C GLY A 27 11.86 -7.34 -13.84
N LYS A 28 11.57 -6.34 -13.01
CA LYS A 28 11.80 -6.37 -11.55
C LYS A 28 10.64 -6.98 -10.75
N SER A 29 9.79 -7.77 -11.38
CA SER A 29 8.77 -8.55 -10.67
C SER A 29 9.41 -9.53 -9.69
N ASN A 30 8.84 -9.67 -8.50
CA ASN A 30 9.36 -10.51 -7.41
C ASN A 30 10.81 -10.21 -7.02
N HIS A 31 11.27 -8.97 -7.18
CA HIS A 31 12.68 -8.61 -6.96
C HIS A 31 12.94 -8.01 -5.56
N PHE A 32 11.90 -7.53 -4.88
CA PHE A 32 12.04 -6.77 -3.64
C PHE A 32 11.61 -7.58 -2.43
N ASP A 33 12.38 -7.46 -1.35
CA ASP A 33 12.07 -8.10 -0.06
C ASP A 33 10.96 -7.36 0.69
N PHE A 34 10.86 -6.05 0.47
CA PHE A 34 9.99 -5.15 1.20
C PHE A 34 9.49 -4.02 0.30
N VAL A 35 8.20 -3.69 0.44
CA VAL A 35 7.54 -2.54 -0.20
C VAL A 35 6.80 -1.76 0.87
N PHE A 36 7.11 -0.47 1.03
CA PHE A 36 6.36 0.44 1.90
C PHE A 36 5.45 1.33 1.05
N ILE A 37 4.17 1.44 1.40
CA ILE A 37 3.14 2.23 0.71
C ILE A 37 2.60 3.30 1.67
N ASP A 38 3.03 4.53 1.46
CA ASP A 38 2.50 5.75 2.07
C ASP A 38 2.27 6.74 0.93
N ALA A 39 1.20 6.58 0.17
CA ALA A 39 0.96 7.36 -1.04
C ALA A 39 -0.46 7.95 -1.06
N ASP A 40 -0.81 8.58 -2.19
CA ASP A 40 -2.15 9.10 -2.44
C ASP A 40 -3.20 8.00 -2.24
N LYS A 41 -4.09 8.24 -1.27
CA LYS A 41 -5.12 7.29 -0.86
C LYS A 41 -6.17 7.02 -1.94
N SER A 42 -6.32 7.92 -2.92
CA SER A 42 -7.20 7.71 -4.08
C SER A 42 -6.74 6.56 -4.99
N SER A 43 -5.43 6.28 -5.03
CA SER A 43 -4.83 5.21 -5.83
C SER A 43 -4.19 4.09 -4.99
N ILE A 44 -4.49 4.03 -3.68
CA ILE A 44 -3.85 3.11 -2.74
C ILE A 44 -3.96 1.64 -3.14
N GLU A 45 -5.08 1.27 -3.77
CA GLU A 45 -5.30 -0.08 -4.29
C GLU A 45 -4.37 -0.43 -5.45
N GLU A 46 -4.07 0.54 -6.33
CA GLU A 46 -3.16 0.33 -7.45
C GLU A 46 -1.72 0.17 -6.96
N TYR A 47 -1.31 0.96 -5.96
CA TYR A 47 -0.01 0.76 -5.31
C TYR A 47 0.11 -0.62 -4.68
N TYR A 48 -0.95 -1.11 -4.03
CA TYR A 48 -0.96 -2.45 -3.43
C TYR A 48 -0.78 -3.55 -4.48
N GLU A 49 -1.50 -3.49 -5.60
CA GLU A 49 -1.36 -4.49 -6.69
C GLU A 49 0.02 -4.44 -7.36
N LYS A 50 0.57 -3.25 -7.61
CA LYS A 50 1.94 -3.14 -8.14
C LYS A 50 2.97 -3.61 -7.10
N GLY A 51 2.75 -3.31 -5.83
CA GLY A 51 3.55 -3.81 -4.71
C GLY A 51 3.58 -5.34 -4.66
N LEU A 52 2.42 -5.99 -4.86
CA LEU A 52 2.32 -7.45 -4.96
C LEU A 52 3.09 -8.02 -6.14
N GLN A 53 3.12 -7.35 -7.29
CA GLN A 53 3.91 -7.81 -8.44
C GLN A 53 5.43 -7.68 -8.19
N LEU A 54 5.83 -6.61 -7.52
CA LEU A 54 7.24 -6.26 -7.27
C LEU A 54 7.85 -7.04 -6.10
N VAL A 55 7.07 -7.30 -5.04
CA VAL A 55 7.55 -8.01 -3.85
C VAL A 55 7.69 -9.50 -4.13
N ARG A 56 8.79 -10.11 -3.66
CA ARG A 56 9.02 -11.55 -3.82
C ARG A 56 8.09 -12.38 -2.93
N ARG A 57 8.05 -13.69 -3.19
CA ARG A 57 7.48 -14.68 -2.27
C ARG A 57 8.12 -14.52 -0.88
N HIS A 58 7.30 -14.51 0.18
CA HIS A 58 7.68 -14.24 1.56
C HIS A 58 8.31 -12.85 1.81
N GLY A 59 8.12 -11.91 0.88
CA GLY A 59 8.40 -10.51 1.12
C GLY A 59 7.18 -9.80 1.71
N ILE A 60 7.39 -8.60 2.24
CA ILE A 60 6.37 -7.86 3.00
C ILE A 60 5.97 -6.58 2.27
N ILE A 61 4.68 -6.32 2.22
CA ILE A 61 4.13 -5.01 1.87
C ILE A 61 3.61 -4.37 3.15
N ALA A 62 4.01 -3.15 3.43
CA ALA A 62 3.52 -2.36 4.56
C ALA A 62 2.72 -1.17 4.02
N VAL A 63 1.47 -1.04 4.44
CA VAL A 63 0.55 0.03 4.02
C VAL A 63 0.28 0.94 5.22
N ASP A 64 0.61 2.23 5.11
CA ASP A 64 0.45 3.23 6.18
C ASP A 64 -0.90 3.96 6.12
N ASN A 65 -1.29 4.53 7.26
CA ASN A 65 -2.51 5.30 7.53
C ASN A 65 -3.82 4.57 7.22
N VAL A 66 -3.91 3.30 7.63
CA VAL A 66 -5.13 2.50 7.41
C VAL A 66 -6.29 2.90 8.34
N PHE A 67 -6.02 3.60 9.45
CA PHE A 67 -7.07 4.17 10.30
C PHE A 67 -7.63 5.47 9.74
N TRP A 68 -6.86 6.15 8.90
CA TRP A 68 -7.24 7.40 8.22
C TRP A 68 -7.76 8.45 9.20
N GLN A 69 -6.98 8.74 10.25
CA GLN A 69 -7.34 9.63 11.36
C GLN A 69 -8.65 9.23 12.05
N GLY A 70 -8.91 7.93 12.14
CA GLY A 70 -10.13 7.35 12.68
C GLY A 70 -11.35 7.38 11.73
N ARG A 71 -11.26 8.05 10.58
CA ARG A 71 -12.36 8.14 9.61
C ARG A 71 -12.73 6.79 9.01
N ALA A 72 -11.77 5.88 8.88
CA ALA A 72 -12.04 4.52 8.39
C ALA A 72 -13.09 3.80 9.24
N PHE A 73 -13.20 4.14 10.53
CA PHE A 73 -14.16 3.54 11.47
C PHE A 73 -15.45 4.33 11.67
N ASN A 74 -15.48 5.62 11.31
CA ASN A 74 -16.66 6.46 11.51
C ASN A 74 -17.57 6.46 10.25
N PRO A 75 -18.80 5.88 10.33
CA PRO A 75 -19.71 5.77 9.18
C PRO A 75 -20.21 7.12 8.64
N GLU A 76 -20.05 8.22 9.38
CA GLU A 76 -20.42 9.57 8.91
C GLU A 76 -19.49 10.12 7.83
N TYR A 77 -18.28 9.55 7.68
CA TYR A 77 -17.38 9.89 6.59
C TYR A 77 -17.64 8.97 5.40
N ASP A 78 -18.20 9.52 4.32
CA ASP A 78 -18.57 8.84 3.08
C ASP A 78 -17.80 9.34 1.84
N ASP A 79 -16.76 10.15 2.05
CA ASP A 79 -15.92 10.65 0.97
C ASP A 79 -15.16 9.51 0.25
N SER A 80 -14.87 9.74 -1.03
CA SER A 80 -14.26 8.73 -1.91
C SER A 80 -12.89 8.24 -1.43
N VAL A 81 -12.16 9.06 -0.67
CA VAL A 81 -10.85 8.71 -0.13
C VAL A 81 -11.01 7.77 1.05
N THR A 82 -11.90 8.11 1.99
CA THR A 82 -12.23 7.24 3.13
C THR A 82 -12.75 5.88 2.65
N GLU A 83 -13.63 5.86 1.64
CA GLU A 83 -14.11 4.59 1.08
C GLU A 83 -13.00 3.80 0.38
N SER A 84 -12.02 4.47 -0.25
CA SER A 84 -10.87 3.79 -0.85
C SER A 84 -9.98 3.11 0.18
N VAL A 85 -9.75 3.74 1.34
CA VAL A 85 -9.03 3.11 2.46
C VAL A 85 -9.79 1.90 3.01
N ARG A 86 -11.11 2.03 3.20
CA ARG A 86 -11.97 0.92 3.66
C ARG A 86 -11.99 -0.24 2.66
N ARG A 87 -12.11 0.06 1.37
CA ARG A 87 -12.09 -0.95 0.30
C ARG A 87 -10.76 -1.70 0.27
N LEU A 88 -9.62 -0.99 0.34
CA LEU A 88 -8.32 -1.66 0.40
C LEU A 88 -8.18 -2.51 1.67
N SER A 89 -8.61 -2.02 2.82
CA SER A 89 -8.54 -2.77 4.08
C SER A 89 -9.33 -4.08 4.00
N ARG A 90 -10.55 -4.03 3.45
CA ARG A 90 -11.37 -5.23 3.18
C ARG A 90 -10.69 -6.16 2.18
N LYS A 91 -10.15 -5.61 1.09
CA LYS A 91 -9.42 -6.36 0.06
C LYS A 91 -8.25 -7.13 0.65
N MET A 92 -7.38 -6.47 1.41
CA MET A 92 -6.23 -7.12 2.05
C MET A 92 -6.66 -8.22 3.03
N ALA A 93 -7.75 -8.01 3.77
CA ALA A 93 -8.28 -9.01 4.71
C ALA A 93 -8.84 -10.27 4.03
N SER A 94 -9.26 -10.18 2.77
CA SER A 94 -9.78 -11.30 1.97
C SER A 94 -8.86 -11.75 0.85
N ASP A 95 -7.62 -11.25 0.78
CA ASP A 95 -6.69 -11.55 -0.31
C ASP A 95 -5.89 -12.81 0.01
N ASP A 96 -6.28 -13.93 -0.61
CA ASP A 96 -5.66 -15.24 -0.37
C ASP A 96 -4.16 -15.30 -0.71
N ARG A 97 -3.62 -14.32 -1.46
CA ARG A 97 -2.20 -14.23 -1.85
C ARG A 97 -1.30 -13.78 -0.68
N VAL A 98 -1.87 -13.27 0.41
CA VAL A 98 -1.13 -12.72 1.54
C VAL A 98 -1.62 -13.25 2.89
N GLU A 99 -0.75 -13.19 3.89
CA GLU A 99 -1.11 -13.24 5.30
C GLU A 99 -1.01 -11.82 5.85
N ILE A 100 -2.00 -11.35 6.62
CA ILE A 100 -2.03 -9.96 7.10
C ILE A 100 -1.86 -9.84 8.61
N SER A 101 -1.25 -8.75 9.05
CA SER A 101 -1.21 -8.30 10.44
C SER A 101 -1.40 -6.80 10.49
N MET A 102 -2.38 -6.33 11.26
CA MET A 102 -2.64 -4.91 11.47
C MET A 102 -2.01 -4.45 12.78
N LEU A 103 -1.13 -3.46 12.70
CA LEU A 103 -0.42 -2.89 13.83
C LEU A 103 -1.07 -1.56 14.23
N THR A 104 -1.30 -1.38 15.53
CA THR A 104 -1.88 -0.15 16.11
C THR A 104 -0.81 0.91 16.40
N VAL A 105 0.20 1.03 15.52
CA VAL A 105 1.24 2.05 15.60
C VAL A 105 0.93 3.18 14.63
N SER A 106 1.26 4.43 15.00
CA SER A 106 0.95 5.62 14.19
C SER A 106 -0.56 5.71 13.87
N ASP A 107 -0.93 6.08 12.63
CA ASP A 107 -2.30 6.07 12.11
C ASP A 107 -2.72 4.70 11.54
N GLY A 108 -2.14 3.62 12.08
CA GLY A 108 -2.38 2.25 11.67
C GLY A 108 -1.52 1.83 10.48
N VAL A 109 -0.85 0.68 10.62
CA VAL A 109 -0.04 0.06 9.56
C VAL A 109 -0.49 -1.37 9.35
N THR A 110 -0.84 -1.74 8.12
CA THR A 110 -1.10 -3.15 7.77
C THR A 110 0.13 -3.75 7.10
N LEU A 111 0.63 -4.84 7.66
CA LEU A 111 1.64 -5.69 7.05
C LEU A 111 0.95 -6.83 6.28
N ALA A 112 1.30 -7.01 5.02
CA ALA A 112 0.87 -8.11 4.16
C ALA A 112 2.10 -8.92 3.73
N LEU A 113 2.23 -10.13 4.25
CA LEU A 113 3.27 -11.09 3.89
C LEU A 113 2.80 -11.88 2.66
N LYS A 114 3.51 -11.78 1.54
CA LYS A 114 3.16 -12.54 0.33
C LYS A 114 3.48 -14.03 0.49
N LYS A 115 2.50 -14.90 0.21
CA LYS A 115 2.64 -16.36 0.28
C LYS A 115 3.49 -16.94 -0.83
#